data_AF-A0A382E7D2-F1
#
_entry.id   AF-A0A382E7D2-F1
#
_cell.length_a   1.000
_cell.length_b   1.000
_cell.length_c   1.000
_cell.angle_alpha   90.00
_cell.angle_beta   90.00
_cell.angle_gamma   90.00
#
_symmetry.space_group_name_H-M   'P 1'
#
loop_
_entity.id
_entity.type
_entity.pdbx_description
1 polymer ?
#
loop_
_entity_poly.entity_id
_entity_poly.type
_entity_poly.pdbx_seq_one_letter_code
_entity_poly.pdbx_strand_id
1 'polypeptide(L)'
;MPKGLWAGMALGAFGLGAARFLLVPPPEATHFHANWAIYIDGERLDLSGQRYMEEVSSCYTVDGEVTPQARIHMHEGNHDVVHIHHLGTTWGHLANNLGIGLGEGYLILTDGTRIFDGEEGRFSYILNGRALTAAHNELVASEDRLLISYGSESLDELGTGGFDQVTTTAAEYNTREDPATCSGSSEPLGFWGRLKSAFWG
;
A
#
# COMPACT_ATOMS: atom_id res chain seq x y z
N MET A 1 33.10 2.17 40.25
CA MET A 1 31.72 1.63 40.39
C MET A 1 31.78 0.28 41.10
N PRO A 2 30.90 0.03 42.08
CA PRO A 2 30.90 -1.24 42.80
C PRO A 2 30.51 -2.38 41.87
N LYS A 3 31.21 -3.51 41.94
CA LYS A 3 31.01 -4.70 41.08
C LYS A 3 29.55 -5.20 41.06
N GLY A 4 28.80 -4.97 42.15
CA GLY A 4 27.37 -5.32 42.25
C GLY A 4 26.45 -4.50 41.35
N LEU A 5 26.80 -3.24 41.04
CA LEU A 5 26.00 -2.41 40.13
C LEU A 5 26.05 -2.95 38.70
N TRP A 6 27.23 -3.33 38.23
CA TRP A 6 27.43 -3.90 36.90
C TRP A 6 26.72 -5.26 36.74
N ALA A 7 26.79 -6.11 37.77
CA ALA A 7 26.07 -7.38 37.78
C ALA A 7 24.54 -7.17 37.72
N GLY A 8 24.01 -6.23 38.50
CA GLY A 8 22.59 -5.89 38.49
C GLY A 8 22.11 -5.32 37.15
N MET A 9 22.90 -4.44 36.52
CA MET A 9 22.58 -3.90 35.20
C MET A 9 22.57 -4.98 34.11
N ALA A 10 23.53 -5.91 34.14
CA ALA A 10 23.59 -7.02 33.19
C ALA A 10 22.40 -7.97 33.35
N LEU A 11 22.04 -8.32 34.59
CA LEU A 11 20.86 -9.13 34.90
C LEU A 11 19.56 -8.45 34.47
N GLY A 12 19.44 -7.14 34.69
CA GLY A 12 18.27 -6.37 34.27
C GLY A 12 18.11 -6.32 32.74
N ALA A 13 19.20 -6.04 32.02
CA ALA A 13 19.20 -6.02 30.55
C ALA A 13 18.86 -7.40 29.96
N PHE A 14 19.45 -8.46 30.52
CA PHE A 14 19.17 -9.83 30.08
C PHE A 14 17.72 -10.25 30.38
N GLY A 15 17.22 -9.93 31.58
CA GLY A 15 15.84 -10.20 31.97
C GLY A 15 14.84 -9.49 31.07
N LEU A 16 15.10 -8.22 30.71
CA LEU A 16 14.26 -7.46 29.79
C LEU A 16 14.29 -8.07 28.37
N GLY A 17 15.45 -8.47 27.86
CA GLY A 17 15.57 -9.09 26.55
C GLY A 17 14.86 -10.45 26.47
N ALA A 18 15.00 -11.28 27.50
CA ALA A 18 14.28 -12.56 27.60
C ALA A 18 12.77 -12.36 27.70
N ALA A 19 12.31 -11.39 28.51
CA ALA A 19 10.89 -11.03 28.59
C ALA A 19 10.35 -10.56 27.24
N ARG A 20 11.10 -9.71 26.52
CA ARG A 20 10.71 -9.28 25.16
C ARG A 20 10.60 -10.44 24.19
N PHE A 21 11.57 -11.35 24.17
CA PHE A 21 11.57 -12.49 23.26
C PHE A 21 10.38 -13.45 23.49
N LEU A 22 10.02 -13.69 24.75
CA LEU A 22 8.95 -14.62 25.13
C LEU A 22 7.55 -14.00 25.08
N LEU A 23 7.42 -12.70 25.38
CA LEU A 23 6.12 -12.05 25.58
C LEU A 23 5.70 -11.15 24.41
N VAL A 24 6.62 -10.70 23.56
CA VAL A 24 6.28 -9.90 22.38
C VAL A 24 6.06 -10.85 21.18
N PRO A 25 4.87 -10.85 20.58
CA PRO A 25 4.62 -11.65 19.38
C PRO A 25 5.55 -11.20 18.25
N PRO A 26 5.94 -12.12 17.34
CA PRO A 26 6.70 -11.72 16.15
C PRO A 26 5.92 -10.63 15.40
N PRO A 27 6.60 -9.63 14.83
CA PRO A 27 5.92 -8.67 13.96
C PRO A 27 5.28 -9.47 12.82
N GLU A 28 3.96 -9.34 12.67
CA GLU A 28 3.26 -9.93 11.54
C GLU A 28 3.69 -9.21 10.27
N ALA A 29 3.81 -9.98 9.19
CA ALA A 29 4.00 -9.40 7.87
C ALA A 29 2.82 -8.50 7.60
N THR A 30 3.05 -7.21 7.32
CA THR A 30 1.93 -6.40 6.81
C THR A 30 1.64 -6.92 5.43
N HIS A 31 0.49 -7.57 5.25
CA HIS A 31 -0.02 -7.93 3.94
C HIS A 31 -1.54 -7.83 3.92
N PHE A 32 -2.06 -6.90 3.13
CA PHE A 32 -3.48 -6.76 2.90
C PHE A 32 -3.74 -6.15 1.52
N HIS A 33 -5.00 -6.21 1.10
CA HIS A 33 -5.42 -5.74 -0.21
C HIS A 33 -6.38 -4.57 -0.11
N ALA A 34 -6.44 -3.77 -1.18
CA ALA A 34 -7.43 -2.74 -1.40
C ALA A 34 -7.87 -2.75 -2.87
N ASN A 35 -8.98 -2.09 -3.16
CA ASN A 35 -9.52 -1.93 -4.51
C ASN A 35 -9.47 -0.47 -4.97
N TRP A 36 -9.31 -0.28 -6.27
CA TRP A 36 -9.33 1.07 -6.84
C TRP A 36 -9.74 1.11 -8.31
N ALA A 37 -10.12 2.29 -8.77
CA ALA A 37 -10.30 2.57 -10.20
C ALA A 37 -10.05 4.05 -10.52
N ILE A 38 -9.57 4.30 -11.74
CA ILE A 38 -9.48 5.63 -12.33
C ILE A 38 -10.39 5.67 -13.56
N TYR A 39 -11.23 6.69 -13.66
CA TYR A 39 -12.09 6.96 -14.81
C TYR A 39 -11.78 8.35 -15.37
N ILE A 40 -11.70 8.45 -16.71
CA ILE A 40 -11.55 9.70 -17.45
C ILE A 40 -12.72 9.77 -18.42
N ASP A 41 -13.58 10.79 -18.26
CA ASP A 41 -14.78 10.99 -19.07
C ASP A 41 -15.69 9.75 -19.15
N GLY A 42 -15.85 9.07 -18.01
CA GLY A 42 -16.64 7.84 -17.89
C GLY A 42 -15.96 6.57 -18.41
N GLU A 43 -14.77 6.66 -19.01
CA GLU A 43 -13.99 5.51 -19.45
C GLU A 43 -12.97 5.07 -18.40
N ARG A 44 -12.98 3.78 -18.05
CA ARG A 44 -12.03 3.21 -17.09
C ARG A 44 -10.63 3.20 -17.69
N LEU A 45 -9.66 3.77 -16.97
CA LEU A 45 -8.26 3.68 -17.34
C LEU A 45 -7.77 2.23 -17.21
N ASP A 46 -7.31 1.65 -18.31
CA ASP A 46 -6.76 0.30 -18.31
C ASP A 46 -5.31 0.29 -17.79
N LEU A 47 -5.16 -0.23 -16.57
CA LEU A 47 -3.86 -0.46 -15.94
C LEU A 47 -3.48 -1.95 -15.89
N SER A 48 -4.11 -2.83 -16.67
CA SER A 48 -3.85 -4.28 -16.66
C SER A 48 -2.52 -4.68 -17.34
N GLY A 49 -1.92 -3.75 -18.11
CA GLY A 49 -0.69 -4.00 -18.85
C GLY A 49 0.50 -4.31 -17.94
N GLN A 50 1.36 -5.24 -18.38
CA GLN A 50 2.51 -5.74 -17.62
C GLN A 50 3.37 -4.64 -16.98
N ARG A 51 3.57 -3.51 -17.65
CA ARG A 51 4.31 -2.33 -17.15
C ARG A 51 3.86 -1.80 -15.78
N TYR A 52 2.62 -2.06 -15.39
CA TYR A 52 2.01 -1.65 -14.12
C TYR A 52 2.05 -2.75 -13.06
N MET A 53 2.55 -3.92 -13.45
CA MET A 53 2.52 -5.13 -12.67
C MET A 53 3.91 -5.43 -12.11
N GLU A 54 3.93 -5.98 -10.92
CA GLU A 54 5.16 -6.24 -10.18
C GLU A 54 6.09 -7.26 -10.88
N GLU A 55 5.52 -8.16 -11.71
CA GLU A 55 6.26 -9.15 -12.50
C GLU A 55 7.31 -8.52 -13.43
N VAL A 56 7.17 -7.25 -13.81
CA VAL A 56 8.19 -6.51 -14.57
C VAL A 56 8.85 -5.39 -13.77
N SER A 57 8.22 -4.89 -12.71
CA SER A 57 8.75 -3.78 -11.89
C SER A 57 9.76 -4.20 -10.83
N SER A 58 10.28 -5.43 -10.91
CA SER A 58 11.43 -5.91 -10.16
C SER A 58 11.11 -6.22 -8.68
N CYS A 59 10.79 -7.49 -8.42
CA CYS A 59 10.71 -8.12 -7.10
C CYS A 59 12.12 -8.35 -6.51
N TYR A 60 13.03 -7.38 -6.64
CA TYR A 60 14.38 -7.50 -6.09
C TYR A 60 14.50 -6.58 -4.88
N THR A 61 14.62 -7.19 -3.71
CA THR A 61 15.35 -6.56 -2.61
C THR A 61 16.77 -6.33 -3.11
N VAL A 62 17.15 -5.08 -3.34
CA VAL A 62 18.57 -4.75 -3.43
C VAL A 62 19.08 -4.79 -1.99
N ASP A 63 19.93 -5.76 -1.66
CA ASP A 63 20.66 -5.83 -0.39
C ASP A 63 19.82 -5.77 0.90
N GLY A 64 18.64 -6.41 0.91
CA GLY A 64 17.76 -6.46 2.09
C GLY A 64 17.00 -5.15 2.37
N GLU A 65 17.00 -4.20 1.43
CA GLU A 65 16.20 -2.98 1.51
C GLU A 65 14.82 -3.16 0.86
N VAL A 66 13.79 -2.63 1.53
CA VAL A 66 12.41 -2.59 1.02
C VAL A 66 12.28 -1.44 0.03
N THR A 67 12.23 -1.76 -1.26
CA THR A 67 12.03 -0.80 -2.36
C THR A 67 10.62 -0.20 -2.31
N PRO A 68 10.38 0.99 -2.89
CA PRO A 68 9.03 1.56 -2.99
C PRO A 68 8.00 0.60 -3.62
N GLN A 69 8.40 -0.13 -4.66
CA GLN A 69 7.57 -1.11 -5.38
C GLN A 69 7.20 -2.31 -4.49
N ALA A 70 8.12 -2.76 -3.64
CA ALA A 70 7.86 -3.83 -2.69
C ALA A 70 6.87 -3.43 -1.58
N ARG A 71 6.56 -2.14 -1.39
CA ARG A 71 5.61 -1.67 -0.36
C ARG A 71 4.17 -1.68 -0.83
N ILE A 72 3.93 -1.36 -2.11
CA ILE A 72 2.60 -1.24 -2.69
C ILE A 72 2.65 -1.42 -4.21
N HIS A 73 1.88 -2.36 -4.75
CA HIS A 73 1.90 -2.70 -6.18
C HIS A 73 0.61 -3.41 -6.64
N MET A 74 0.54 -3.71 -7.93
CA MET A 74 -0.46 -4.60 -8.54
C MET A 74 0.28 -5.77 -9.19
N HIS A 75 -0.40 -6.89 -9.38
CA HIS A 75 0.13 -8.07 -10.09
C HIS A 75 -1.02 -8.87 -10.72
N GLU A 76 -0.72 -10.01 -11.36
CA GLU A 76 -1.70 -10.91 -12.00
C GLU A 76 -2.44 -10.29 -13.21
N GLY A 77 -1.97 -9.15 -13.72
CA GLY A 77 -2.72 -8.39 -14.72
C GLY A 77 -4.03 -7.80 -14.17
N ASN A 78 -4.19 -7.79 -12.84
CA ASN A 78 -5.42 -7.38 -12.18
C ASN A 78 -5.30 -5.93 -11.70
N HIS A 79 -5.83 -4.99 -12.48
CA HIS A 79 -5.81 -3.57 -12.12
C HIS A 79 -6.83 -3.16 -11.04
N ASP A 80 -7.67 -4.10 -10.59
CA ASP A 80 -8.67 -3.86 -9.56
C ASP A 80 -8.10 -4.00 -8.16
N VAL A 81 -7.00 -4.74 -7.99
CA VAL A 81 -6.48 -5.15 -6.68
C VAL A 81 -5.08 -4.59 -6.47
N VAL A 82 -4.92 -3.92 -5.34
CA VAL A 82 -3.67 -3.36 -4.88
C VAL A 82 -3.18 -4.18 -3.69
N HIS A 83 -1.91 -4.56 -3.71
CA HIS A 83 -1.24 -5.33 -2.68
C HIS A 83 -0.43 -4.37 -1.82
N ILE A 84 -0.63 -4.42 -0.50
CA ILE A 84 0.00 -3.53 0.46
C ILE A 84 0.82 -4.35 1.44
N HIS A 85 2.11 -4.05 1.45
CA HIS A 85 3.12 -4.79 2.20
C HIS A 85 3.81 -3.95 3.29
N HIS A 86 3.39 -2.70 3.48
CA HIS A 86 3.96 -1.80 4.46
C HIS A 86 2.92 -0.80 4.97
N LEU A 87 2.82 -0.66 6.30
CA LEU A 87 1.95 0.34 6.93
C LEU A 87 2.39 1.77 6.58
N GLY A 88 1.44 2.68 6.42
CA GLY A 88 1.76 4.07 6.05
C GLY A 88 1.98 4.29 4.54
N THR A 89 1.67 3.29 3.71
CA THR A 89 1.57 3.49 2.27
C THR A 89 0.35 4.35 1.93
N THR A 90 0.46 5.16 0.87
CA THR A 90 -0.61 6.03 0.38
C THR A 90 -0.96 5.67 -1.05
N TRP A 91 -2.12 6.12 -1.51
CA TRP A 91 -2.48 6.01 -2.93
C TRP A 91 -1.51 6.76 -3.85
N GLY A 92 -0.86 7.82 -3.37
CA GLY A 92 0.22 8.50 -4.09
C GLY A 92 1.47 7.64 -4.25
N HIS A 93 1.81 6.79 -3.27
CA HIS A 93 2.91 5.83 -3.42
C HIS A 93 2.61 4.81 -4.53
N LEU A 94 1.38 4.28 -4.58
CA LEU A 94 0.96 3.41 -5.69
C LEU A 94 1.08 4.14 -7.03
N ALA A 95 0.46 5.32 -7.16
CA ALA A 95 0.49 6.08 -8.41
C ALA A 95 1.94 6.34 -8.89
N ASN A 96 2.83 6.73 -7.98
CA ASN A 96 4.23 6.95 -8.29
C ASN A 96 4.95 5.66 -8.73
N ASN A 97 4.66 4.51 -8.10
CA ASN A 97 5.22 3.22 -8.52
C ASN A 97 4.75 2.83 -9.93
N LEU A 98 3.54 3.25 -10.33
CA LEU A 98 2.99 3.05 -11.69
C LEU A 98 3.50 4.10 -12.70
N GLY A 99 4.30 5.07 -12.27
CA GLY A 99 4.76 6.20 -13.09
C GLY A 99 3.68 7.25 -13.37
N ILE A 100 2.59 7.25 -12.59
CA ILE A 100 1.46 8.17 -12.70
C ILE A 100 1.67 9.32 -11.70
N GLY A 101 1.61 10.55 -12.19
CA GLY A 101 1.55 11.73 -11.32
C GLY A 101 0.13 11.94 -10.82
N LEU A 102 -0.09 11.84 -9.52
CA LEU A 102 -1.40 12.03 -8.87
C LEU A 102 -1.31 13.15 -7.83
N GLY A 103 -2.18 14.14 -7.93
CA GLY A 103 -2.33 15.18 -6.90
C GLY A 103 -3.75 15.76 -6.87
N GLU A 104 -3.90 16.88 -6.18
CA GLU A 104 -5.17 17.62 -6.15
C GLU A 104 -5.43 18.28 -7.51
N GLY A 105 -6.50 17.86 -8.19
CA GLY A 105 -6.94 18.47 -9.45
C GLY A 105 -6.05 18.15 -10.65
N TYR A 106 -5.20 17.12 -10.59
CA TYR A 106 -4.43 16.68 -11.75
C TYR A 106 -4.11 15.19 -11.77
N LEU A 107 -3.90 14.69 -13.00
CA LEU A 107 -3.35 13.38 -13.31
C LEU A 107 -2.36 13.49 -14.47
N ILE A 108 -1.19 12.87 -14.33
CA ILE A 108 -0.18 12.76 -15.39
C ILE A 108 0.02 11.29 -15.69
N LEU A 109 -0.37 10.87 -16.89
CA LEU A 109 -0.22 9.49 -17.34
C LEU A 109 1.19 9.26 -17.89
N THR A 110 1.50 7.98 -18.03
CA THR A 110 2.84 7.52 -18.38
C THR A 110 3.21 7.72 -19.85
N ASP A 111 2.23 7.97 -20.71
CA ASP A 111 2.41 8.37 -22.10
C ASP A 111 2.68 9.88 -22.25
N GLY A 112 2.69 10.61 -21.13
CA GLY A 112 2.88 12.05 -21.08
C GLY A 112 1.59 12.86 -21.12
N THR A 113 0.42 12.22 -21.23
CA THR A 113 -0.88 12.89 -21.14
C THR A 113 -1.03 13.56 -19.79
N ARG A 114 -1.48 14.83 -19.78
CA ARG A 114 -1.66 15.64 -18.57
C ARG A 114 -3.09 16.16 -18.54
N ILE A 115 -3.79 15.86 -17.46
CA ILE A 115 -5.18 16.23 -17.24
C ILE A 115 -5.22 17.09 -15.99
N PHE A 116 -5.91 18.21 -16.06
CA PHE A 116 -6.03 19.18 -14.99
C PHE A 116 -7.49 19.59 -14.85
N ASP A 117 -7.90 19.94 -13.64
CA ASP A 117 -9.17 20.61 -13.41
C ASP A 117 -9.30 21.86 -14.30
N GLY A 118 -10.47 22.04 -14.89
CA GLY A 118 -10.74 23.17 -15.76
C GLY A 118 -12.19 23.23 -16.23
N GLU A 119 -12.37 23.86 -17.39
CA GLU A 119 -13.69 23.96 -18.04
C GLU A 119 -14.16 22.63 -18.62
N GLU A 120 -13.23 21.76 -19.01
CA GLU A 120 -13.51 20.47 -19.65
C GLU A 120 -13.95 19.40 -18.65
N GLY A 121 -13.53 19.51 -17.39
CA GLY A 121 -13.87 18.56 -16.34
C GLY A 121 -13.15 18.86 -15.04
N ARG A 122 -13.53 18.14 -13.98
CA ARG A 122 -12.84 18.17 -12.69
C ARG A 122 -12.64 16.78 -12.10
N PHE A 123 -11.60 16.64 -11.30
CA PHE A 123 -11.34 15.46 -10.51
C PHE A 123 -12.29 15.38 -9.31
N SER A 124 -12.84 14.19 -9.13
CA SER A 124 -13.60 13.76 -7.97
C SER A 124 -12.95 12.51 -7.38
N TYR A 125 -12.80 12.50 -6.06
CA TYR A 125 -12.16 11.41 -5.33
C TYR A 125 -13.16 10.87 -4.32
N ILE A 126 -13.42 9.56 -4.33
CA ILE A 126 -14.32 8.90 -3.38
C ILE A 126 -13.58 7.73 -2.76
N LEU A 127 -13.35 7.79 -1.44
CA LEU A 127 -12.75 6.72 -0.67
C LEU A 127 -13.81 6.14 0.27
N ASN A 128 -14.14 4.86 0.10
CA ASN A 128 -15.16 4.16 0.91
C ASN A 128 -16.51 4.91 0.94
N GLY A 129 -16.92 5.46 -0.20
CA GLY A 129 -18.15 6.26 -0.34
C GLY A 129 -18.05 7.69 0.21
N ARG A 130 -16.92 8.11 0.76
CA ARG A 130 -16.67 9.47 1.25
C ARG A 130 -15.91 10.29 0.21
N ALA A 131 -16.45 11.45 -0.16
CA ALA A 131 -15.76 12.40 -1.02
C ALA A 131 -14.50 12.98 -0.35
N LEU A 132 -13.44 13.15 -1.12
CA LEU A 132 -12.17 13.75 -0.72
C LEU A 132 -11.81 14.94 -1.61
N THR A 133 -10.95 15.81 -1.11
CA THR A 133 -10.33 16.87 -1.92
C THR A 133 -9.21 16.33 -2.80
N ALA A 134 -8.44 15.36 -2.30
CA ALA A 134 -7.38 14.69 -3.03
C ALA A 134 -7.11 13.30 -2.45
N ALA A 135 -6.60 12.37 -3.26
CA ALA A 135 -6.28 11.01 -2.82
C ALA A 135 -4.79 10.77 -2.49
N HIS A 136 -3.87 11.62 -3.01
CA HIS A 136 -2.43 11.34 -3.01
C HIS A 136 -1.80 11.03 -1.64
N ASN A 137 -2.25 11.70 -0.57
CA ASN A 137 -1.74 11.51 0.80
C ASN A 137 -2.64 10.63 1.67
N GLU A 138 -3.75 10.10 1.14
CA GLU A 138 -4.62 9.22 1.91
C GLU A 138 -3.93 7.87 2.10
N LEU A 139 -3.88 7.42 3.35
CA LEU A 139 -3.34 6.12 3.71
C LEU A 139 -4.23 5.01 3.14
N VAL A 140 -3.61 3.94 2.67
CA VAL A 140 -4.34 2.75 2.25
C VAL A 140 -4.60 1.87 3.47
N ALA A 141 -5.87 1.50 3.67
CA ALA A 141 -6.29 0.51 4.64
C ALA A 141 -6.81 -0.76 3.95
N SER A 142 -6.93 -1.83 4.74
CA SER A 142 -7.46 -3.10 4.25
C SER A 142 -8.89 -2.94 3.75
N GLU A 143 -9.16 -3.49 2.57
CA GLU A 143 -10.46 -3.50 1.90
C GLU A 143 -10.96 -2.12 1.45
N ASP A 144 -10.09 -1.10 1.49
CA ASP A 144 -10.43 0.22 0.96
C ASP A 144 -10.87 0.14 -0.50
N ARG A 145 -11.77 1.05 -0.87
CA ARG A 145 -12.21 1.26 -2.24
C ARG A 145 -12.00 2.73 -2.60
N LEU A 146 -11.09 2.99 -3.53
CA LEU A 146 -10.86 4.33 -4.06
C LEU A 146 -11.37 4.46 -5.50
N LEU A 147 -12.24 5.45 -5.73
CA LEU A 147 -12.58 5.94 -7.06
C LEU A 147 -11.90 7.29 -7.29
N ILE A 148 -11.18 7.41 -8.40
CA ILE A 148 -10.72 8.68 -8.97
C ILE A 148 -11.46 8.87 -10.29
N SER A 149 -12.23 9.94 -10.44
CA SER A 149 -12.96 10.22 -11.68
C SER A 149 -12.63 11.63 -12.16
N TYR A 150 -12.37 11.79 -13.46
CA TYR A 150 -12.31 13.08 -14.12
C TYR A 150 -13.46 13.18 -15.12
N GLY A 151 -14.19 14.29 -15.10
CA GLY A 151 -15.26 14.54 -16.06
C GLY A 151 -16.21 15.63 -15.58
N SER A 152 -17.44 15.57 -16.08
CA SER A 152 -18.52 16.52 -15.75
C SER A 152 -19.52 15.99 -14.74
N GLU A 153 -19.38 14.72 -14.35
CA GLU A 153 -20.23 14.05 -13.37
C GLU A 153 -20.17 14.73 -12.00
N SER A 154 -21.34 14.84 -11.37
CA SER A 154 -21.44 15.31 -9.99
C SER A 154 -21.05 14.23 -8.98
N LEU A 155 -20.68 14.64 -7.77
CA LEU A 155 -20.38 13.71 -6.67
C LEU A 155 -21.55 12.79 -6.33
N ASP A 156 -22.79 13.23 -6.50
CA ASP A 156 -23.98 12.41 -6.24
C ASP A 156 -24.15 11.31 -7.31
N GLU A 157 -23.90 11.63 -8.58
CA GLU A 157 -23.92 10.64 -9.68
C GLU A 157 -22.79 9.62 -9.50
N LEU A 158 -21.60 10.08 -9.13
CA LEU A 158 -20.47 9.20 -8.82
C LEU A 158 -20.73 8.37 -7.57
N GLY A 159 -21.35 8.91 -6.53
CA GLY A 159 -21.64 8.19 -5.30
C GLY A 159 -22.72 7.10 -5.45
N THR A 160 -23.73 7.34 -6.28
CA THR A 160 -24.87 6.42 -6.48
C THR A 160 -24.69 5.40 -7.59
N GLY A 161 -23.73 5.59 -8.49
CA GLY A 161 -23.49 4.65 -9.60
C GLY A 161 -22.01 4.48 -9.99
N GLY A 162 -21.19 5.53 -9.91
CA GLY A 162 -19.77 5.45 -10.25
C GLY A 162 -18.94 4.61 -9.27
N PHE A 163 -19.16 4.80 -7.96
CA PHE A 163 -18.41 4.14 -6.91
C PHE A 163 -18.68 2.63 -6.89
N ASP A 164 -19.88 2.20 -7.24
CA ASP A 164 -20.25 0.78 -7.37
C ASP A 164 -19.46 0.05 -8.44
N GLN A 165 -18.81 0.77 -9.36
CA GLN A 165 -17.93 0.19 -10.36
C GLN A 165 -16.53 -0.17 -9.82
N VAL A 166 -16.14 0.39 -8.66
CA VAL A 166 -14.93 -0.08 -7.96
C VAL A 166 -15.24 -1.44 -7.36
N THR A 167 -14.45 -2.45 -7.70
CA THR A 167 -14.64 -3.82 -7.19
C THR A 167 -14.53 -3.91 -5.66
N THR A 168 -14.98 -5.04 -5.10
CA THR A 168 -15.03 -5.34 -3.65
C THR A 168 -14.26 -6.63 -3.31
N THR A 169 -13.31 -7.01 -4.15
CA THR A 169 -12.60 -8.30 -4.09
C THR A 169 -11.47 -8.35 -3.06
N ALA A 170 -11.06 -7.22 -2.49
CA ALA A 170 -9.95 -7.17 -1.53
C ALA A 170 -10.12 -8.12 -0.33
N ALA A 171 -11.34 -8.27 0.18
CA ALA A 171 -11.64 -9.19 1.28
C ALA A 171 -11.39 -10.67 0.90
N GLU A 172 -11.72 -11.05 -0.33
CA GLU A 172 -11.41 -12.38 -0.86
C GLU A 172 -9.90 -12.59 -0.94
N TYR A 173 -9.18 -11.61 -1.52
CA TYR A 173 -7.73 -11.64 -1.67
C TYR A 173 -6.99 -11.69 -0.32
N ASN A 174 -7.51 -11.04 0.72
CA ASN A 174 -6.97 -11.14 2.08
C ASN A 174 -6.97 -12.57 2.65
N THR A 175 -7.83 -13.46 2.13
CA THR A 175 -7.97 -14.85 2.61
C THR A 175 -7.42 -15.89 1.66
N ARG A 176 -7.19 -15.51 0.40
CA ARG A 176 -6.66 -16.36 -0.65
C ARG A 176 -5.14 -16.48 -0.51
N GLU A 177 -4.60 -17.58 -1.01
CA GLU A 177 -3.16 -17.73 -1.19
C GLU A 177 -2.68 -16.83 -2.34
N ASP A 178 -1.79 -15.88 -2.02
CA ASP A 178 -1.21 -14.95 -2.98
C ASP A 178 0.10 -15.54 -3.55
N PRO A 179 0.15 -15.85 -4.86
CA PRO A 179 1.35 -16.39 -5.50
C PRO A 179 2.52 -15.40 -5.55
N ALA A 180 2.28 -14.09 -5.41
CA ALA A 180 3.30 -13.04 -5.51
C ALA A 180 3.79 -12.61 -4.12
N THR A 181 4.29 -13.55 -3.33
CA THR A 181 4.99 -13.21 -2.08
C THR A 181 6.41 -12.75 -2.43
N CYS A 182 6.59 -11.47 -2.75
CA CYS A 182 7.93 -10.90 -2.77
C CYS A 182 8.59 -11.13 -1.40
N SER A 183 9.72 -11.84 -1.36
CA SER A 183 10.51 -12.17 -0.16
C SER A 183 11.12 -10.94 0.55
N GLY A 184 10.71 -9.73 0.15
CA GLY A 184 11.12 -8.46 0.74
C GLY A 184 10.10 -7.84 1.71
N SER A 185 8.86 -8.31 1.74
CA SER A 185 7.83 -7.77 2.61
C SER A 185 7.66 -8.61 3.87
N SER A 186 8.51 -8.32 4.86
CA SER A 186 8.32 -8.73 6.25
C SER A 186 7.99 -10.20 6.45
N GLU A 187 8.76 -11.12 5.86
CA GLU A 187 8.70 -12.51 6.33
C GLU A 187 8.83 -12.52 7.87
N PRO A 188 8.06 -13.34 8.58
CA PRO A 188 8.14 -13.41 10.03
C PRO A 188 9.61 -13.59 10.44
N LEU A 189 10.09 -12.73 11.35
CA LEU A 189 11.48 -12.81 11.78
C LEU A 189 11.80 -14.25 12.23
N GLY A 190 12.80 -14.85 11.60
CA GLY A 190 13.35 -16.12 12.05
C GLY A 190 13.88 -16.02 13.48
N PHE A 191 14.14 -17.16 14.11
CA PHE A 191 14.59 -17.26 15.51
C PHE A 191 15.70 -16.25 15.87
N TRP A 192 16.74 -16.15 15.04
CA TRP A 192 17.87 -15.25 15.26
C TRP A 192 17.51 -13.77 15.08
N GLY A 193 16.62 -13.44 14.15
CA GLY A 193 16.09 -12.08 13.97
C GLY A 193 15.27 -11.64 15.18
N ARG A 194 14.41 -12.52 15.70
CA ARG A 194 13.65 -12.28 16.93
C ARG A 194 14.55 -12.10 18.14
N LEU A 195 15.61 -12.93 18.26
CA LEU A 195 16.57 -12.82 19.35
C LEU A 195 17.33 -11.48 19.30
N LYS A 196 17.76 -11.06 18.11
CA LYS A 196 18.44 -9.78 17.92
C LYS A 196 17.53 -8.60 18.28
N SER A 197 16.31 -8.55 17.74
CA SER A 197 15.36 -7.47 18.02
C SER A 197 14.98 -7.39 19.51
N ALA A 198 14.80 -8.55 20.17
CA ALA A 198 14.44 -8.58 21.59
C ALA A 198 15.45 -7.91 22.53
N PHE A 199 16.73 -7.87 22.15
CA PHE A 199 17.80 -7.35 23.00
C PHE A 199 18.45 -6.06 22.45
N TRP A 200 18.34 -5.78 21.15
CA TRP A 200 19.02 -4.65 20.50
C TRP A 200 18.11 -3.67 19.73
N GLY A 201 16.81 -3.95 19.60
CA GLY A 201 15.89 -3.17 18.77
C GLY A 201 15.93 -3.63 17.33
#